data_AF-A0A7V4IJF0-F1
#
_entry.id   AF-A0A7V4IJF0-F1
#
_cell.length_a   1.000
_cell.length_b   1.000
_cell.length_c   1.000
_cell.angle_alpha   90.00
_cell.angle_beta   90.00
_cell.angle_gamma   90.00
#
_symmetry.space_group_name_H-M   'P 1'
#
loop_
_entity.id
_entity.type
_entity.pdbx_description
1 polymer ?
#
loop_
_entity_poly.entity_id
_entity_poly.type
_entity_poly.pdbx_seq_one_letter_code
_entity_poly.pdbx_strand_id
1 'polypeptide(L)'
;MILEDIAIPFLAVSSAELGEKSQLSLFVFFCGVKSRWLVLLGSMIDFMIIEGIAILGGDWATSCIPMPVIKTISGIIFLVLGIIALKNGREGKEKAYNCATPLASSLPWYSFYEWEDKTQIASMLFATKYDCLMVFAGVLAAMAVLSASAV
;
A
#
# COMPACT_ATOMS: atom_id res chain seq x y z
N MET A 1 3.80 22.04 10.27
CA MET A 1 4.78 21.61 9.25
C MET A 1 5.25 20.21 9.59
N ILE A 2 6.47 19.97 10.08
CA ILE A 2 7.03 18.61 10.31
C ILE A 2 6.05 17.59 10.94
N LEU A 3 5.37 17.94 12.03
CA LEU A 3 4.44 17.00 12.69
C LEU A 3 3.17 16.70 11.86
N GLU A 4 2.69 17.66 11.06
CA GLU A 4 1.50 17.49 10.22
C GLU A 4 1.81 16.59 9.02
N ASP A 5 3.01 16.74 8.46
CA ASP A 5 3.47 16.03 7.26
C ASP A 5 3.65 14.52 7.51
N ILE A 6 3.84 14.12 8.77
CA ILE A 6 3.86 12.72 9.21
C ILE A 6 2.50 12.26 9.76
N ALA A 7 1.83 13.09 10.56
CA ALA A 7 0.61 12.69 11.25
C ALA A 7 -0.59 12.55 10.31
N ILE A 8 -0.69 13.40 9.28
CA ILE A 8 -1.81 13.36 8.33
C ILE A 8 -1.76 12.07 7.50
N PRO A 9 -0.64 11.71 6.82
CA PRO A 9 -0.56 10.45 6.10
C PRO A 9 -0.71 9.24 7.03
N PHE A 10 -0.08 9.28 8.21
CA PHE A 10 -0.20 8.19 9.19
C PHE A 10 -1.66 7.94 9.58
N LEU A 11 -2.40 8.96 10.00
CA LEU A 11 -3.79 8.82 10.43
C LEU A 11 -4.72 8.47 9.27
N ALA A 12 -4.51 9.08 8.10
CA ALA A 12 -5.33 8.83 6.93
C ALA A 12 -5.17 7.38 6.45
N VAL A 13 -3.93 6.92 6.30
CA VAL A 13 -3.64 5.54 5.86
C VAL A 13 -4.07 4.54 6.92
N SER A 14 -3.72 4.76 8.19
CA SER A 14 -4.17 3.86 9.27
C SER A 14 -5.68 3.72 9.27
N SER A 15 -6.43 4.83 9.18
CA SER A 15 -7.90 4.78 9.21
C SER A 15 -8.50 4.13 7.95
N ALA A 16 -7.83 4.25 6.80
CA ALA A 16 -8.29 3.66 5.55
C ALA A 16 -8.04 2.15 5.48
N GLU A 17 -6.97 1.68 6.11
CA GLU A 17 -6.46 0.31 6.02
C GLU A 17 -6.84 -0.57 7.21
N LEU A 18 -7.28 0.03 8.32
CA LEU A 18 -7.84 -0.71 9.45
C LEU A 18 -9.02 -1.58 9.01
N GLY A 19 -8.84 -2.90 9.08
CA GLY A 19 -9.87 -3.89 8.72
C GLY A 19 -9.98 -4.20 7.23
N GLU A 20 -9.00 -3.81 6.42
CA GLU A 20 -8.92 -4.14 4.99
C GLU A 20 -8.54 -5.63 4.80
N LYS A 21 -8.75 -6.15 3.58
CA LYS A 21 -8.40 -7.51 3.17
C LYS A 21 -6.92 -7.82 3.37
N SER A 22 -6.03 -6.85 3.24
CA SER A 22 -4.58 -6.94 3.50
C SER A 22 -4.33 -7.46 4.93
N GLN A 23 -5.04 -6.90 5.92
CA GLN A 23 -4.95 -7.32 7.32
C GLN A 23 -5.44 -8.75 7.56
N LEU A 24 -6.54 -9.16 6.90
CA LEU A 24 -7.06 -10.53 6.99
C LEU A 24 -6.14 -11.55 6.28
N SER A 25 -5.55 -11.16 5.16
CA SER A 25 -4.58 -11.98 4.42
C SER A 25 -3.34 -12.24 5.26
N LEU A 26 -2.79 -11.19 5.89
CA LEU A 26 -1.69 -11.29 6.85
C LEU A 26 -2.06 -12.20 8.02
N PHE A 27 -3.26 -12.04 8.60
CA PHE A 27 -3.74 -12.88 9.71
C PHE A 27 -3.78 -14.37 9.34
N VAL A 28 -4.36 -14.71 8.19
CA VAL A 28 -4.40 -16.09 7.68
C VAL A 28 -2.98 -16.62 7.45
N PHE A 29 -2.09 -15.78 6.92
CA PHE A 29 -0.70 -16.15 6.72
C PHE A 29 -0.01 -16.43 8.07
N PHE A 30 -0.20 -15.60 9.09
CA PHE A 30 0.34 -15.83 10.44
C PHE A 30 -0.10 -17.17 11.06
N CYS A 31 -1.34 -17.59 10.82
CA CYS A 31 -1.83 -18.89 11.29
C CYS A 31 -1.14 -20.09 10.61
N GLY A 32 -0.65 -19.92 9.37
CA GLY A 32 -0.05 -21.00 8.57
C GLY A 32 1.43 -21.27 8.82
N VAL A 33 2.15 -20.38 9.51
CA VAL A 33 3.61 -20.46 9.68
C VAL A 33 4.07 -20.53 11.13
N LYS A 34 5.16 -21.27 11.35
CA LYS A 34 5.79 -21.44 12.66
C LYS A 34 6.44 -20.16 13.22
N SER A 35 6.83 -19.20 12.37
CA SER A 35 7.50 -17.98 12.81
C SER A 35 6.77 -16.74 12.33
N ARG A 36 5.98 -16.14 13.23
CA ARG A 36 5.22 -14.90 12.98
C ARG A 36 6.14 -13.72 12.66
N TRP A 37 7.27 -13.62 13.35
CA TRP A 37 8.25 -12.56 13.12
C TRP A 37 8.82 -12.53 11.70
N LEU A 38 8.97 -13.69 11.06
CA LEU A 38 9.50 -13.77 9.69
C LEU A 38 8.52 -13.18 8.67
N VAL A 39 7.22 -13.37 8.88
CA VAL A 39 6.15 -12.84 8.03
C VAL A 39 6.04 -11.33 8.19
N LEU A 40 6.06 -10.85 9.45
CA LEU A 40 6.00 -9.43 9.75
C LEU A 40 7.16 -8.67 9.11
N LEU A 41 8.38 -9.22 9.19
CA LEU A 41 9.54 -8.62 8.52
C LEU A 41 9.42 -8.68 6.99
N GLY A 42 8.88 -9.77 6.45
CA GLY A 42 8.61 -9.89 5.02
C GLY A 42 7.64 -8.82 4.51
N SER A 43 6.48 -8.67 5.16
CA SER A 43 5.48 -7.67 4.78
C SER A 43 6.01 -6.24 4.94
N MET A 44 6.77 -5.94 6.00
CA MET A 44 7.40 -4.62 6.16
C MET A 44 8.37 -4.28 5.02
N ILE A 45 9.14 -5.26 4.54
CA ILE A 45 10.05 -5.06 3.41
C ILE A 45 9.26 -4.80 2.12
N ASP A 46 8.19 -5.56 1.88
CA ASP A 46 7.31 -5.35 0.73
C ASP A 46 6.69 -3.95 0.74
N PHE A 47 6.10 -3.52 1.86
CA PHE A 47 5.56 -2.18 2.02
C PHE A 47 6.60 -1.09 1.77
N MET A 48 7.81 -1.28 2.30
CA MET A 48 8.90 -0.31 2.12
C MET A 48 9.27 -0.13 0.65
N ILE A 49 9.30 -1.21 -0.12
CA ILE A 49 9.62 -1.17 -1.55
C ILE A 49 8.47 -0.54 -2.33
N ILE A 50 7.25 -1.02 -2.12
CA ILE A 50 6.06 -0.62 -2.88
C ILE A 50 5.72 0.85 -2.62
N GLU A 51 5.57 1.24 -1.35
CA GLU A 51 5.27 2.63 -0.98
C GLU A 51 6.43 3.56 -1.29
N GLY A 52 7.67 3.07 -1.18
CA GLY A 52 8.86 3.82 -1.57
C GLY A 52 8.82 4.20 -3.05
N ILE A 53 8.48 3.25 -3.93
CA ILE A 53 8.34 3.50 -5.37
C ILE A 53 7.18 4.47 -5.65
N ALA A 54 6.03 4.29 -5.00
CA ALA A 54 4.86 5.15 -5.20
C ALA A 54 5.13 6.61 -4.79
N ILE A 55 5.73 6.81 -3.61
CA ILE A 55 6.01 8.14 -3.05
C ILE A 55 7.12 8.84 -3.83
N LEU A 56 8.23 8.16 -4.12
CA LEU A 56 9.31 8.72 -4.94
C LEU A 56 8.85 9.01 -6.37
N GLY A 57 8.01 8.14 -6.94
CA GLY A 57 7.40 8.36 -8.24
C GLY A 57 6.46 9.57 -8.24
N GLY A 58 5.72 9.79 -7.16
CA GLY A 58 4.87 10.97 -6.96
C GLY A 58 5.66 12.27 -6.92
N ASP A 59 6.69 12.33 -6.09
CA ASP A 59 7.57 13.49 -5.94
C ASP A 59 8.31 13.83 -7.25
N TRP A 60 8.82 12.81 -7.94
CA TRP A 60 9.46 12.97 -9.25
C TRP A 60 8.46 13.47 -10.31
N ALA A 61 7.24 12.94 -10.32
CA ALA A 61 6.20 13.39 -11.25
C ALA A 61 5.84 14.87 -11.03
N THR A 62 5.78 15.35 -9.78
CA THR A 62 5.56 16.78 -9.48
C THR A 62 6.72 17.68 -9.86
N SER A 63 7.95 17.17 -9.86
CA SER A 63 9.13 17.92 -10.27
C SER A 63 9.22 18.10 -11.79
N CYS A 64 8.68 17.15 -12.57
CA CYS A 64 8.74 17.18 -14.03
C CYS A 64 7.45 17.72 -14.70
N ILE A 65 6.30 17.65 -14.04
CA ILE A 65 4.99 17.91 -14.65
C ILE A 65 4.25 19.03 -13.91
N PRO A 66 3.69 20.04 -14.62
CA PRO A 66 2.89 21.10 -13.99
C PRO A 66 1.65 20.54 -13.28
N MET A 67 1.38 21.02 -12.06
CA MET A 67 0.24 20.61 -11.21
C MET A 67 -1.13 20.52 -11.92
N PRO A 68 -1.55 21.46 -12.81
CA PRO A 68 -2.84 21.32 -13.51
C PRO A 68 -2.90 20.11 -14.45
N VAL A 69 -1.76 19.69 -15.00
CA VAL A 69 -1.66 18.51 -15.87
C VAL A 69 -1.79 17.24 -15.03
N ILE A 70 -1.09 17.15 -13.90
CA ILE A 70 -1.19 16.03 -12.96
C ILE A 70 -2.64 15.83 -12.51
N LYS A 71 -3.33 16.92 -12.14
CA LYS A 71 -4.72 16.87 -11.70
C LYS A 71 -5.67 16.35 -12.80
N THR A 72 -5.44 16.78 -14.03
CA THR A 72 -6.26 16.37 -15.19
C THR A 72 -6.03 14.89 -15.51
N ILE A 73 -4.76 14.46 -15.56
CA ILE A 73 -4.39 13.07 -15.84
C ILE A 73 -4.91 12.14 -14.73
N SER A 74 -4.70 12.49 -13.47
CA SER A 74 -5.19 11.71 -12.31
C SER A 74 -6.71 11.57 -12.33
N GLY A 75 -7.45 12.64 -12.63
CA GLY A 75 -8.91 12.59 -12.76
C GLY A 75 -9.39 11.70 -13.91
N ILE A 76 -8.70 11.71 -15.05
CA ILE A 76 -9.01 10.84 -16.20
C ILE A 76 -8.75 9.37 -15.84
N ILE A 77 -7.59 9.07 -15.23
CA ILE A 77 -7.24 7.72 -14.78
C ILE A 77 -8.29 7.21 -13.80
N PHE A 78 -8.70 8.05 -12.83
CA PHE A 78 -9.70 7.68 -11.84
C PHE A 78 -11.07 7.36 -12.47
N LEU A 79 -11.50 8.15 -13.46
CA LEU A 79 -12.74 7.88 -14.20
C LEU A 79 -12.66 6.55 -14.97
N VAL A 80 -11.54 6.30 -15.66
CA VAL A 80 -11.34 5.08 -16.43
C VAL A 80 -11.32 3.85 -15.51
N LEU A 81 -10.55 3.90 -14.43
CA LEU A 81 -10.49 2.83 -13.43
C LEU A 81 -11.85 2.61 -12.77
N GLY A 82 -12.59 3.68 -12.45
CA GLY A 82 -13.94 3.60 -11.91
C GLY A 82 -14.93 2.90 -12.86
N ILE A 83 -14.86 3.18 -14.16
CA ILE A 83 -15.69 2.54 -15.19
C ILE A 83 -15.30 1.06 -15.36
N ILE A 84 -14.01 0.74 -15.38
CA ILE A 84 -13.51 -0.64 -15.47
C ILE A 84 -13.96 -1.44 -14.25
N ALA A 85 -13.83 -0.89 -13.03
CA ALA A 85 -14.26 -1.52 -11.80
C ALA A 85 -15.77 -1.78 -11.77
N LEU A 86 -16.57 -0.84 -12.30
CA LEU A 86 -18.01 -1.02 -12.43
C LEU A 86 -18.37 -2.13 -13.43
N LYS A 87 -17.56 -2.33 -14.47
CA LYS A 87 -17.78 -3.36 -15.50
C LYS A 87 -17.32 -4.76 -15.06
N ASN A 88 -16.23 -4.86 -14.30
CA ASN A 88 -15.62 -6.12 -13.87
C ASN A 88 -16.17 -6.64 -12.54
N GLY A 89 -17.47 -6.49 -12.29
CA GLY A 89 -18.11 -6.94 -11.05
C GLY A 89 -17.75 -8.38 -10.66
N ARG A 90 -16.86 -8.51 -9.66
CA ARG A 90 -16.45 -9.72 -8.91
C ARG A 90 -15.77 -10.83 -9.72
N GLU A 91 -14.43 -10.83 -9.75
CA GLU A 91 -13.66 -12.09 -9.86
C GLU A 91 -12.58 -12.16 -8.77
N GLY A 92 -12.95 -12.66 -7.59
CA GLY A 92 -11.99 -13.15 -6.60
C GLY A 92 -11.74 -14.63 -6.83
N LYS A 93 -10.71 -14.99 -7.60
CA LYS A 93 -10.29 -16.40 -7.74
C LYS A 93 -9.25 -16.71 -6.67
N GLU A 94 -9.70 -17.31 -5.56
CA GLU A 94 -8.82 -17.93 -4.58
C GLU A 94 -8.20 -19.21 -5.15
N LYS A 95 -6.87 -19.31 -5.14
CA LYS A 95 -6.15 -20.57 -5.28
C LYS A 95 -5.15 -20.71 -4.14
N ALA A 96 -5.27 -21.80 -3.39
CA ALA A 96 -4.43 -22.16 -2.26
C ALA A 96 -2.97 -22.43 -2.71
N TYR A 97 -2.00 -21.85 -2.00
CA TYR A 97 -0.57 -21.95 -2.33
C TYR A 97 0.20 -22.92 -1.43
N ASN A 98 1.19 -23.57 -2.03
CA ASN A 98 1.84 -24.78 -1.53
C ASN A 98 3.15 -24.48 -0.76
N CYS A 99 3.42 -25.28 0.27
CA CYS A 99 4.46 -25.08 1.29
C CYS A 99 5.89 -25.39 0.81
N ALA A 100 6.54 -24.48 0.10
CA ALA A 100 7.99 -24.53 -0.07
C ALA A 100 8.58 -23.12 0.08
N THR A 101 9.15 -22.85 1.26
CA THR A 101 9.66 -21.56 1.77
C THR A 101 8.59 -20.47 1.97
N PRO A 102 8.15 -20.22 3.22
CA PRO A 102 7.13 -19.23 3.53
C PRO A 102 7.52 -17.78 3.26
N LEU A 103 8.81 -17.50 3.05
CA LEU A 103 9.32 -16.17 2.72
C LEU A 103 9.32 -15.95 1.19
N ALA A 104 9.81 -16.91 0.40
CA ALA A 104 9.96 -16.72 -1.05
C ALA A 104 8.67 -16.96 -1.84
N SER A 105 7.72 -17.72 -1.31
CA SER A 105 6.43 -18.00 -1.98
C SER A 105 5.31 -17.00 -1.64
N SER A 106 5.48 -16.21 -0.58
CA SER A 106 4.48 -15.25 -0.10
C SER A 106 4.71 -13.83 -0.58
N LEU A 107 5.97 -13.37 -0.61
CA LEU A 107 6.31 -11.99 -1.02
C LEU A 107 5.79 -11.63 -2.42
N PRO A 108 5.98 -12.44 -3.49
CA PRO A 108 5.48 -12.07 -4.80
C PRO A 108 3.95 -12.02 -4.83
N TRP A 109 3.29 -13.01 -4.24
CA TRP A 109 1.82 -13.09 -4.26
C TRP A 109 1.14 -12.08 -3.37
N TYR A 110 1.72 -11.78 -2.22
CA TYR A 110 1.27 -10.69 -1.36
C TYR A 110 1.47 -9.34 -2.04
N SER A 111 2.67 -9.07 -2.57
CA SER A 111 2.95 -7.85 -3.35
C SER A 111 1.99 -7.68 -4.54
N PHE A 112 1.68 -8.75 -5.28
CA PHE A 112 0.72 -8.69 -6.39
C PHE A 112 -0.73 -8.52 -5.91
N TYR A 113 -1.08 -9.05 -4.75
CA TYR A 113 -2.40 -8.89 -4.14
C TYR A 113 -2.60 -7.46 -3.58
N GLU A 114 -1.53 -6.84 -3.05
CA GLU A 114 -1.53 -5.45 -2.60
C GLU A 114 -1.30 -4.43 -3.73
N TRP A 115 -0.81 -4.86 -4.90
CA TRP A 115 -0.60 -3.96 -6.04
C TRP A 115 -1.88 -3.35 -6.64
N GLU A 116 -3.06 -3.74 -6.15
CA GLU A 116 -4.34 -3.15 -6.50
C GLU A 116 -4.82 -2.07 -5.50
N ASP A 117 -4.00 -1.65 -4.53
CA ASP A 117 -4.54 -0.89 -3.40
C ASP A 117 -4.59 0.64 -3.55
N LYS A 118 -5.66 1.21 -2.98
CA LYS A 118 -5.97 2.64 -2.92
C LYS A 118 -4.91 3.43 -2.15
N THR A 119 -4.20 2.77 -1.24
CA THR A 119 -3.19 3.40 -0.40
C THR A 119 -1.98 3.87 -1.19
N GLN A 120 -1.58 3.18 -2.25
CA GLN A 120 -0.49 3.62 -3.13
C GLN A 120 -0.84 4.90 -3.89
N ILE A 121 -2.10 5.05 -4.32
CA ILE A 121 -2.57 6.27 -4.97
C ILE A 121 -2.66 7.41 -3.93
N ALA A 122 -3.11 7.10 -2.71
CA ALA A 122 -3.20 8.08 -1.63
C ALA A 122 -1.82 8.58 -1.16
N SER A 123 -0.84 7.69 -1.00
CA SER A 123 0.52 8.02 -0.59
C SER A 123 1.24 8.85 -1.65
N MET A 124 1.07 8.50 -2.93
CA MET A 124 1.54 9.30 -4.06
C MET A 124 0.93 10.72 -4.03
N LEU A 125 -0.36 10.85 -3.76
CA LEU A 125 -1.04 12.15 -3.65
C LEU A 125 -0.53 12.98 -2.47
N PHE A 126 -0.29 12.35 -1.31
CA PHE A 126 0.28 13.04 -0.15
C PHE A 126 1.70 13.54 -0.43
N ALA A 127 2.50 12.78 -1.18
CA ALA A 127 3.84 13.20 -1.60
C ALA A 127 3.83 14.46 -2.50
N THR A 128 2.71 14.76 -3.18
CA THR A 128 2.60 16.00 -3.98
C THR A 128 2.37 17.26 -3.14
N LYS A 129 1.94 17.10 -1.88
CA LYS A 129 1.58 18.21 -0.98
C LYS A 129 2.51 18.36 0.21
N TYR A 130 3.12 17.27 0.65
CA TYR A 130 3.92 17.16 1.86
C TYR A 130 5.30 16.62 1.52
N ASP A 131 6.26 16.80 2.43
CA ASP A 131 7.63 16.31 2.23
C ASP A 131 7.68 14.79 2.03
N CYS A 132 8.23 14.36 0.89
CA CYS A 132 8.33 12.97 0.47
C CYS A 132 8.82 12.01 1.58
N LEU A 133 9.91 12.37 2.26
CA LEU A 133 10.48 11.54 3.33
C LEU A 133 9.58 11.43 4.56
N MET A 134 8.81 12.48 4.86
CA MET A 134 7.92 12.52 6.02
C MET A 134 6.65 11.72 5.77
N VAL A 135 6.11 11.82 4.55
CA VAL A 135 5.00 10.98 4.09
C VAL A 135 5.41 9.51 4.14
N PHE A 136 6.58 9.17 3.61
CA PHE A 136 7.10 7.81 3.64
C PHE A 136 7.21 7.26 5.07
N ALA A 137 7.78 8.04 6.00
CA ALA A 137 7.86 7.65 7.40
C ALA A 137 6.47 7.47 8.05
N GLY A 138 5.52 8.35 7.74
CA GLY A 138 4.15 8.26 8.26
C GLY A 138 3.38 7.04 7.74
N VAL A 139 3.47 6.76 6.44
CA VAL A 139 2.84 5.60 5.80
C VAL A 139 3.46 4.30 6.29
N LEU A 140 4.80 4.21 6.38
CA LEU A 140 5.48 3.05 6.95
C LEU A 140 5.10 2.81 8.41
N ALA A 141 5.03 3.86 9.22
CA ALA A 141 4.62 3.73 10.61
C ALA A 141 3.18 3.22 10.73
N ALA A 142 2.27 3.67 9.86
CA ALA A 142 0.89 3.18 9.81
C ALA A 142 0.86 1.68 9.48
N MET A 143 1.54 1.27 8.41
CA MET A 143 1.63 -0.13 7.98
C MET A 143 2.24 -1.04 9.04
N ALA A 144 3.27 -0.55 9.74
CA ALA A 144 3.88 -1.27 10.84
C ALA A 144 2.91 -1.51 12.01
N VAL A 145 2.13 -0.48 12.39
CA VAL A 145 1.12 -0.60 13.45
C VAL A 145 0.01 -1.59 13.05
N LEU A 146 -0.48 -1.49 11.81
CA LEU A 146 -1.53 -2.37 11.30
C LEU A 146 -1.06 -3.83 11.22
N SER A 147 0.12 -4.05 10.67
CA SER A 147 0.69 -5.39 10.56
C SER A 147 0.99 -5.99 11.93
N ALA A 148 1.48 -5.19 12.89
CA ALA A 148 1.67 -5.63 14.27
C ALA A 148 0.33 -5.96 14.96
N SER A 149 -0.76 -5.26 14.62
CA SER A 149 -2.10 -5.55 15.14
C SER A 149 -2.69 -6.85 14.59
N ALA A 150 -2.17 -7.37 13.48
CA ALA A 150 -2.59 -8.61 12.85
C ALA A 150 -1.83 -9.87 13.36
N VAL A 151 -0.76 -9.70 14.14
CA VAL A 151 0.09 -10.78 14.74
C VAL A 151 -0.52 -11.35 16.02
#